data_AF-A0A502KU32-F1
#
_entry.id   AF-A0A502KU32-F1
#
_cell.length_a   1.000
_cell.length_b   1.000
_cell.length_c   1.000
_cell.angle_alpha   90.00
_cell.angle_beta   90.00
_cell.angle_gamma   90.00
#
_symmetry.space_group_name_H-M   'P 1'
#
loop_
_entity.id
_entity.type
_entity.pdbx_description
1 polymer ?
#
loop_
_entity_poly.entity_id
_entity_poly.type
_entity_poly.pdbx_seq_one_letter_code
_entity_poly.pdbx_strand_id
1 'polypeptide(L)'
;MKYLILPLALISTSVFASDTLSKSEKGEVELMLAEAASKLIYLERDCGKPMDKQKFKELAKIKAFSEGFTTIEGISWERVKRKAHKGYGALKIEAPVGELCEQYKADIKGNYRFLKEH
;
A
#
# COMPACT_ATOMS: atom_id res chain seq x y z
N MET A 1 28.58 49.64 -31.91
CA MET A 1 28.35 48.22 -31.57
C MET A 1 26.96 48.13 -30.96
N LYS A 2 26.06 47.33 -31.53
CA LYS A 2 24.63 47.29 -31.15
C LYS A 2 24.39 46.00 -30.37
N TYR A 3 24.24 46.11 -29.05
CA TYR A 3 24.08 44.97 -28.15
C TYR A 3 22.64 44.46 -28.25
N LEU A 4 22.48 43.29 -28.87
CA LEU A 4 21.23 42.52 -28.89
C LEU A 4 21.09 41.82 -27.53
N ILE A 5 20.24 42.36 -26.66
CA ILE A 5 19.84 41.70 -25.42
C ILE A 5 18.80 40.64 -25.79
N LEU A 6 19.19 39.38 -25.76
CA LEU A 6 18.31 38.23 -25.99
C LEU A 6 17.43 38.04 -24.74
N PRO A 7 16.10 38.14 -24.81
CA PRO A 7 15.26 37.84 -23.67
C PRO A 7 15.21 36.32 -23.51
N LEU A 8 15.86 35.78 -22.48
CA LEU A 8 15.64 34.41 -22.03
C LEU A 8 14.20 34.30 -21.54
N ALA A 9 13.30 33.87 -22.41
CA ALA A 9 11.97 33.41 -22.02
C ALA A 9 12.16 32.09 -21.26
N LEU A 10 12.16 32.17 -19.93
CA LEU A 10 12.03 31.03 -19.03
C LEU A 10 10.64 30.42 -19.26
N ILE A 11 10.57 29.42 -20.14
CA ILE A 11 9.36 28.62 -20.36
C ILE A 11 9.15 27.82 -19.07
N SER A 12 8.41 28.41 -18.15
CA SER A 12 7.98 27.77 -16.92
C SER A 12 6.90 26.75 -17.31
N THR A 13 7.31 25.53 -17.61
CA THR A 13 6.36 24.43 -17.83
C THR A 13 5.72 24.10 -16.49
N SER A 14 4.49 24.56 -16.28
CA SER A 14 3.65 24.11 -15.18
C SER A 14 3.36 22.63 -15.38
N VAL A 15 4.16 21.76 -14.75
CA VAL A 15 3.86 20.33 -14.63
C VAL A 15 2.61 20.22 -13.77
N PHE A 16 1.47 19.94 -14.40
CA PHE A 16 0.26 19.56 -13.68
C PHE A 16 0.51 18.20 -13.04
N ALA A 17 0.86 18.20 -11.75
CA ALA A 17 0.78 17.01 -10.93
C ALA A 17 -0.71 16.60 -10.88
N SER A 18 -1.08 15.53 -11.58
CA SER A 18 -2.38 14.91 -11.39
C SER A 18 -2.37 14.28 -10.00
N ASP A 19 -3.14 14.82 -9.06
CA ASP A 19 -3.34 14.26 -7.72
C ASP A 19 -4.07 12.90 -7.74
N THR A 20 -4.42 12.39 -8.92
CA THR A 20 -5.11 11.11 -9.09
C THR A 20 -4.18 10.05 -9.67
N LEU A 21 -4.19 8.85 -9.06
CA LEU A 21 -3.47 7.68 -9.54
C LEU A 21 -3.91 7.33 -10.97
N SER A 22 -2.93 7.02 -11.83
CA SER A 22 -3.17 6.38 -13.12
C SER A 22 -3.78 4.99 -12.94
N LYS A 23 -4.33 4.43 -14.02
CA LYS A 23 -4.93 3.08 -13.99
C LYS A 23 -3.92 2.00 -13.59
N SER A 24 -2.64 2.16 -13.96
CA SER A 24 -1.58 1.21 -13.57
C SER A 24 -1.30 1.31 -12.09
N GLU A 25 -1.06 2.52 -11.59
CA GLU A 25 -0.76 2.77 -10.17
C GLU A 25 -1.91 2.32 -9.28
N LYS A 26 -3.18 2.53 -9.68
CA LYS A 26 -4.34 1.97 -8.97
C LYS A 26 -4.24 0.46 -8.84
N GLY A 27 -3.87 -0.24 -9.92
CA GLY A 27 -3.72 -1.69 -9.93
C GLY A 27 -2.59 -2.18 -9.03
N GLU A 28 -1.48 -1.44 -8.98
CA GLU A 28 -0.32 -1.71 -8.13
C GLU A 28 -0.64 -1.50 -6.65
N VAL A 29 -1.24 -0.35 -6.30
CA VAL A 29 -1.72 -0.06 -4.94
C VAL A 29 -2.72 -1.13 -4.51
N GLU A 30 -3.69 -1.48 -5.35
CA GLU A 30 -4.66 -2.54 -5.04
C GLU A 30 -4.01 -3.91 -4.79
N LEU A 31 -2.96 -4.24 -5.55
CA LEU A 31 -2.25 -5.52 -5.40
C LEU A 31 -1.43 -5.54 -4.11
N MET A 32 -0.68 -4.47 -3.85
CA MET A 32 0.12 -4.29 -2.64
C MET A 32 -0.75 -4.34 -1.38
N LEU A 33 -1.88 -3.61 -1.39
CA LEU A 33 -2.82 -3.62 -0.26
C LEU A 33 -3.49 -4.99 -0.09
N ALA A 34 -3.73 -5.71 -1.18
CA ALA A 34 -4.28 -7.06 -1.10
C ALA A 34 -3.29 -8.07 -0.50
N GLU A 35 -2.00 -7.96 -0.82
CA GLU A 35 -0.96 -8.78 -0.21
C GLU A 35 -0.79 -8.47 1.28
N ALA A 36 -0.79 -7.20 1.65
CA ALA A 36 -0.79 -6.81 3.06
C ALA A 36 -2.01 -7.40 3.79
N ALA A 37 -3.20 -7.28 3.19
CA ALA A 37 -4.44 -7.82 3.73
C ALA A 37 -4.44 -9.36 3.82
N SER A 38 -3.80 -10.11 2.91
CA SER A 38 -3.76 -11.57 2.99
C SER A 38 -2.95 -12.07 4.18
N LYS A 39 -1.78 -11.47 4.43
CA LYS A 39 -0.93 -11.77 5.61
C LYS A 39 -1.66 -11.44 6.91
N LEU A 40 -2.39 -10.34 6.89
CA LEU A 40 -3.22 -9.86 7.98
C LEU A 40 -4.39 -10.82 8.30
N ILE A 41 -5.11 -11.30 7.28
CA ILE A 41 -6.15 -12.34 7.44
C ILE A 41 -5.55 -13.63 8.02
N TYR A 42 -4.35 -14.03 7.57
CA TYR A 42 -3.64 -15.19 8.10
C TYR A 42 -3.34 -15.05 9.59
N LEU A 43 -2.85 -13.88 10.01
CA LEU A 43 -2.61 -13.60 11.43
C LEU A 43 -3.89 -13.61 12.27
N GLU A 44 -4.99 -13.09 11.74
CA GLU A 44 -6.29 -13.11 12.42
C GLU A 44 -6.83 -14.54 12.60
N ARG A 45 -6.79 -15.34 11.53
CA ARG A 45 -7.45 -16.65 11.50
C ARG A 45 -6.61 -17.80 12.03
N ASP A 46 -5.31 -17.77 11.78
CA ASP A 46 -4.41 -18.88 12.09
C ASP A 46 -3.47 -18.59 13.27
N CYS A 47 -3.26 -17.31 13.60
CA CYS A 47 -2.33 -16.91 14.65
C CYS A 47 -3.01 -16.28 15.87
N GLY A 48 -4.35 -16.19 15.88
CA GLY A 48 -5.13 -15.63 16.99
C GLY A 48 -4.87 -14.15 17.25
N LYS A 49 -4.46 -13.38 16.23
CA LYS A 49 -4.19 -11.94 16.32
C LYS A 49 -5.37 -11.15 15.73
N PRO A 50 -6.37 -10.76 16.55
CA PRO A 50 -7.53 -10.04 16.05
C PRO A 50 -7.12 -8.72 15.42
N MET A 51 -7.82 -8.36 14.35
CA MET A 51 -7.53 -7.16 13.58
C MET A 51 -8.60 -6.10 13.68
N ASP A 52 -8.14 -4.86 13.81
CA ASP A 52 -9.00 -3.70 13.64
C ASP A 52 -9.10 -3.35 12.16
N LYS A 53 -10.26 -3.66 11.57
CA LYS A 53 -10.57 -3.41 10.16
C LYS A 53 -10.62 -1.93 9.82
N GLN A 54 -10.94 -1.06 10.78
CA GLN A 54 -10.94 0.39 10.55
C GLN A 54 -9.51 0.90 10.48
N LYS A 55 -8.65 0.47 11.41
CA LYS A 55 -7.21 0.77 11.34
C LYS A 55 -6.59 0.29 10.04
N PHE A 56 -6.97 -0.87 9.52
CA PHE A 56 -6.42 -1.35 8.24
C PHE A 56 -6.52 -0.32 7.10
N LYS A 57 -7.62 0.43 6.99
CA LYS A 57 -7.75 1.47 5.94
C LYS A 57 -6.82 2.66 6.17
N GLU A 58 -6.57 3.03 7.41
CA GLU A 58 -5.59 4.07 7.75
C GLU A 58 -4.17 3.57 7.47
N LEU A 59 -3.88 2.32 7.86
CA LEU A 59 -2.60 1.68 7.59
C LEU A 59 -2.35 1.51 6.09
N ALA A 60 -3.40 1.26 5.31
CA ALA A 60 -3.32 1.19 3.84
C ALA A 60 -2.88 2.52 3.23
N LYS A 61 -3.37 3.66 3.75
CA LYS A 61 -2.90 4.98 3.34
C LYS A 61 -1.42 5.16 3.65
N ILE A 62 -1.02 4.89 4.90
CA ILE A 62 0.37 5.03 5.35
C ILE A 62 1.30 4.14 4.52
N LYS A 63 0.89 2.90 4.26
CA LYS A 63 1.65 1.95 3.44
C LYS A 63 1.82 2.44 2.01
N ALA A 64 0.75 2.91 1.36
CA ALA A 64 0.85 3.46 0.02
C ALA A 64 1.80 4.68 -0.03
N PHE A 65 1.73 5.58 0.96
CA PHE A 65 2.65 6.71 1.06
C PHE A 65 4.11 6.27 1.25
N SER A 66 4.37 5.26 2.08
CA SER A 66 5.73 4.72 2.28
C SER A 66 6.33 4.09 1.01
N GLU A 67 5.47 3.67 0.08
CA GLU A 67 5.85 3.09 -1.22
C GLU A 67 5.89 4.15 -2.34
N GLY A 68 5.76 5.43 -1.99
CA GLY A 68 5.89 6.54 -2.94
C GLY A 68 4.60 6.95 -3.65
N PHE A 69 3.45 6.34 -3.33
CA PHE A 69 2.17 6.75 -3.88
C PHE A 69 1.64 8.00 -3.18
N THR A 70 1.11 8.96 -3.94
CA THR A 70 0.62 10.25 -3.42
C THR A 70 -0.83 10.20 -2.92
N THR A 71 -1.56 9.11 -3.18
CA THR A 71 -2.92 8.90 -2.69
C THR A 71 -3.31 7.43 -2.82
N ILE A 72 -4.42 7.04 -2.20
CA ILE A 72 -5.13 5.77 -2.46
C ILE A 72 -6.53 6.00 -3.04
N GLU A 73 -6.85 7.24 -3.40
CA GLU A 73 -8.17 7.57 -3.93
C GLU A 73 -8.43 6.90 -5.28
N GLY A 74 -9.66 6.42 -5.46
CA GLY A 74 -10.09 5.74 -6.67
C GLY A 74 -9.65 4.28 -6.81
N ILE A 75 -9.06 3.66 -5.78
CA ILE A 75 -8.86 2.20 -5.75
C ILE A 75 -10.18 1.46 -5.49
N SER A 76 -10.26 0.22 -5.95
CA SER A 76 -11.38 -0.68 -5.68
C SER A 76 -11.13 -1.53 -4.45
N TRP A 77 -11.73 -1.17 -3.31
CA TRP A 77 -11.66 -1.96 -2.07
C TRP A 77 -12.23 -3.37 -2.23
N GLU A 78 -13.24 -3.57 -3.07
CA GLU A 78 -13.75 -4.91 -3.38
C GLU A 78 -12.73 -5.76 -4.14
N ARG A 79 -11.94 -5.14 -5.02
CA ARG A 79 -10.82 -5.82 -5.69
C ARG A 79 -9.71 -6.18 -4.71
N VAL A 80 -9.37 -5.27 -3.80
CA VAL A 80 -8.41 -5.51 -2.70
C VAL A 80 -8.87 -6.70 -1.86
N LYS A 81 -10.12 -6.67 -1.36
CA LYS A 81 -10.71 -7.73 -0.53
C LYS A 81 -10.70 -9.08 -1.24
N ARG A 82 -11.16 -9.14 -2.49
CA ARG A 82 -11.19 -10.38 -3.27
C ARG A 82 -9.79 -10.96 -3.48
N LYS A 83 -8.82 -10.12 -3.84
CA LYS A 83 -7.42 -10.54 -4.01
C LYS A 83 -6.80 -10.99 -2.68
N ALA A 84 -7.09 -10.30 -1.59
CA ALA A 84 -6.61 -10.65 -0.25
C ALA A 84 -7.07 -12.04 0.19
N HIS A 85 -8.36 -12.37 -0.02
CA HIS A 85 -8.88 -13.70 0.27
C HIS A 85 -8.25 -14.79 -0.61
N LYS A 86 -7.99 -14.50 -1.89
CA LYS A 86 -7.24 -15.42 -2.78
C LYS A 86 -5.81 -15.63 -2.29
N GLY A 87 -5.11 -14.55 -1.94
CA GLY A 87 -3.76 -14.60 -1.38
C GLY A 87 -3.71 -15.38 -0.08
N TYR A 88 -4.69 -15.18 0.82
CA TYR A 88 -4.82 -15.97 2.04
C TYR A 88 -4.99 -17.47 1.74
N GLY A 89 -5.81 -17.81 0.74
CA GLY A 89 -5.96 -19.20 0.28
C GLY A 89 -4.63 -19.82 -0.18
N ALA A 90 -3.81 -19.06 -0.91
CA ALA A 90 -2.47 -19.50 -1.31
C ALA A 90 -1.55 -19.69 -0.09
N LEU A 91 -1.53 -18.72 0.84
CA LEU A 91 -0.74 -18.80 2.07
C LEU A 91 -1.11 -20.03 2.92
N LYS A 92 -2.40 -20.41 2.96
CA LYS A 92 -2.85 -21.62 3.67
C LYS A 92 -2.37 -22.92 3.05
N ILE A 93 -2.10 -22.93 1.73
CA ILE A 93 -1.56 -24.09 1.02
C ILE A 93 -0.04 -24.17 1.24
N GLU A 94 0.64 -23.02 1.14
CA GLU A 94 2.11 -22.94 1.27
C GLU A 94 2.57 -23.13 2.71
N ALA A 95 1.83 -22.58 3.67
CA ALA A 95 2.16 -22.59 5.09
C ALA A 95 0.89 -22.88 5.90
N PRO A 96 0.49 -24.14 6.03
CA PRO A 96 -0.67 -24.51 6.84
C PRO A 96 -0.42 -24.22 8.33
N VAL A 97 -1.48 -24.26 9.13
CA VAL A 97 -1.42 -24.28 10.61
C VAL A 97 -0.59 -23.18 11.30
N GLY A 98 -0.41 -22.01 10.70
CA GLY A 98 0.23 -20.88 11.37
C GLY A 98 1.77 -20.90 11.31
N GLU A 99 2.38 -21.65 10.40
CA GLU A 99 3.85 -21.72 10.26
C GLU A 99 4.50 -20.34 10.04
N LEU A 100 3.80 -19.40 9.41
CA LEU A 100 4.30 -18.03 9.17
C LEU A 100 3.92 -17.02 10.27
N CYS A 101 3.33 -17.47 11.38
CA CYS A 101 2.83 -16.57 12.42
C CYS A 101 3.92 -15.65 12.98
N GLU A 102 5.08 -16.18 13.34
CA GLU A 102 6.15 -15.36 13.94
C GLU A 102 6.77 -14.41 12.92
N GLN A 103 6.97 -14.87 11.68
CA GLN A 103 7.45 -14.03 10.59
C GLN A 103 6.49 -12.87 10.33
N TYR A 104 5.19 -13.13 10.15
CA TYR A 104 4.23 -12.07 9.86
C TYR A 104 3.96 -11.16 11.06
N LYS A 105 4.07 -11.66 12.29
CA LYS A 105 4.06 -10.80 13.49
C LYS A 105 5.25 -9.85 13.48
N ALA A 106 6.45 -10.35 13.13
CA ALA A 106 7.66 -9.53 13.04
C ALA A 106 7.57 -8.54 11.88
N ASP A 107 7.08 -8.95 10.71
CA ASP A 107 6.87 -8.07 9.56
C ASP A 107 5.86 -6.97 9.88
N ILE A 108 4.82 -7.27 10.67
CA ILE A 108 3.95 -6.21 11.18
C ILE A 108 4.72 -5.27 12.09
N LYS A 109 5.48 -5.75 13.07
CA LYS A 109 6.24 -4.84 13.93
C LYS A 109 7.30 -4.02 13.17
N GLY A 110 7.95 -4.61 12.17
CA GLY A 110 9.09 -4.05 11.44
C GLY A 110 8.69 -3.18 10.25
N ASN A 111 7.81 -3.67 9.37
CA ASN A 111 7.28 -2.92 8.23
C ASN A 111 6.13 -1.99 8.64
N TYR A 112 5.51 -2.24 9.81
CA TYR A 112 4.48 -1.39 10.41
C TYR A 112 4.99 -0.74 11.70
N ARG A 113 6.10 0.01 11.60
CA ARG A 113 6.69 0.91 12.64
C ARG A 113 5.71 1.98 13.20
N PHE A 114 4.41 1.82 13.00
CA PHE A 114 3.33 2.75 13.33
C PHE A 114 2.30 2.18 14.34
N LEU A 115 2.49 0.95 14.83
CA LEU A 115 1.85 0.53 16.09
C LEU A 115 2.75 0.97 17.24
N LYS A 116 2.30 1.96 18.03
CA LYS A 116 2.98 2.33 19.28
C LYS A 116 3.13 1.10 20.18
N GLU A 117 4.34 0.93 20.71
CA GLU A 117 4.53 0.12 21.91
C GLU A 117 3.70 0.75 23.03
N HIS A 118 2.79 -0.03 23.58
CA HIS A 118 2.20 0.24 24.88
C HIS A 118 2.87 -0.69 25.88
#